data_AF-A0A670HXG9-F1
#
_entry.id   AF-A0A670HXG9-F1
#
_cell.length_a   1.000
_cell.length_b   1.000
_cell.length_c   1.000
_cell.angle_alpha   90.00
_cell.angle_beta   90.00
_cell.angle_gamma   90.00
#
_symmetry.space_group_name_H-M   'P 1'
#
loop_
_entity.id
_entity.type
_entity.pdbx_description
1 polymer ?
#
loop_
_entity_poly.entity_id
_entity_poly.type
_entity_poly.pdbx_seq_one_letter_code
_entity_poly.pdbx_strand_id
1 'polypeptide(L)'
;EARGEFQSPFPPFVDYSNPPAPFPAQPFFLPHVCPPPPFSLPFPRLTVSAATTRTLTRPKSEHWSAGNSKNIGLDQASGRSQIKRKIPKQRKTSRQEEIRDLDALWLKIKEEFRQNETHMEKKLGEMQESFDKKIEDVIGEMSNKIKDLTVRTKSLEDSNKKIQREMKDQRREVGKIKENIEELNKSQDQQLNLKFRGIGEVRDEDIKGKMTKELARWLALREDEVAQTIENAFRIKIRPKQNKQKKIPGDCLVIFRSIEMRNRILKESYQKKLIIDGRPIIIFKEIPIRLLRKREGYKQIVNTLRKNGIQHRWEFPEGISFSTRKKDSR
;
A
#
# COMPACT_ATOMS: atom_id res chain seq x y z
N GLU A 1 -25.80 -69.62 37.08
CA GLU A 1 -25.20 -68.57 37.91
C GLU A 1 -24.15 -67.83 37.10
N ALA A 2 -24.37 -66.55 36.82
CA ALA A 2 -23.34 -65.60 36.38
C ALA A 2 -23.94 -64.19 36.51
N ARG A 3 -23.71 -63.54 37.65
CA ARG A 3 -24.04 -62.13 37.87
C ARG A 3 -22.84 -61.30 37.47
N GLY A 4 -22.94 -60.56 36.37
CA GLY A 4 -21.97 -59.54 35.96
C GLY A 4 -22.40 -58.18 36.50
N GLU A 5 -21.60 -57.62 37.42
CA GLU A 5 -21.74 -56.27 37.94
C GLU A 5 -21.40 -55.23 36.86
N PHE A 6 -22.32 -54.30 36.63
CA PHE A 6 -22.16 -53.18 35.71
C PHE A 6 -21.72 -51.95 36.51
N GLN A 7 -20.41 -51.66 36.54
CA GLN A 7 -19.90 -50.39 37.09
C GLN A 7 -20.13 -49.26 36.08
N SER A 8 -20.92 -48.26 36.48
CA SER A 8 -21.12 -47.03 35.70
C SER A 8 -19.95 -46.05 35.91
N PRO A 9 -19.42 -45.41 34.86
CA PRO A 9 -18.44 -44.34 35.01
C PRO A 9 -19.17 -42.98 35.02
N PHE A 10 -19.63 -42.53 36.18
CA PHE A 10 -19.98 -41.12 36.37
C PHE A 10 -18.84 -40.42 37.12
N PRO A 11 -18.27 -39.33 36.58
CA PRO A 11 -17.29 -38.54 37.32
C PRO A 11 -17.98 -37.81 38.50
N PRO A 12 -17.25 -37.56 39.61
CA PRO A 12 -17.81 -36.89 40.77
C PRO A 12 -18.25 -35.46 40.46
N PHE A 13 -19.36 -35.07 41.08
CA PHE A 13 -19.92 -33.72 41.06
C PHE A 13 -18.87 -32.70 41.53
N VAL A 14 -18.58 -31.71 40.69
CA VAL A 14 -17.74 -30.57 41.05
C VAL A 14 -18.63 -29.55 41.76
N ASP A 15 -18.27 -29.24 43.00
CA ASP A 15 -18.97 -28.27 43.85
C ASP A 15 -18.62 -26.83 43.41
N TYR A 16 -19.60 -26.10 42.88
CA TYR A 16 -19.45 -24.74 42.33
C TYR A 16 -19.65 -23.63 43.39
N SER A 17 -19.57 -23.95 44.67
CA SER A 17 -19.90 -23.03 45.77
C SER A 17 -18.87 -21.92 46.04
N ASN A 18 -17.75 -21.85 45.31
CA ASN A 18 -16.74 -20.80 45.50
C ASN A 18 -16.58 -19.90 44.27
N PRO A 19 -16.93 -18.61 44.34
CA PRO A 19 -16.62 -17.66 43.28
C PRO A 19 -15.09 -17.45 43.18
N PRO A 20 -14.51 -17.45 41.97
CA PRO A 20 -13.08 -17.19 41.80
C PRO A 20 -12.73 -15.77 42.24
N ALA A 21 -11.61 -15.63 42.94
CA ALA A 21 -11.09 -14.36 43.41
C ALA A 21 -10.87 -13.37 42.24
N PRO A 22 -11.13 -12.06 42.44
CA PRO A 22 -10.96 -11.05 41.40
C PRO A 22 -9.48 -10.92 41.02
N PHE A 23 -9.21 -11.02 39.72
CA PHE A 23 -7.87 -10.78 39.17
C PHE A 23 -7.41 -9.34 39.43
N PRO A 24 -6.13 -9.12 39.77
CA PRO A 24 -5.59 -7.77 39.94
C PRO A 24 -5.63 -7.01 38.61
N ALA A 25 -6.20 -5.81 38.63
CA ALA A 25 -6.30 -4.93 37.48
C ALA A 25 -4.91 -4.61 36.93
N GLN A 26 -4.62 -5.03 35.71
CA GLN A 26 -3.42 -4.58 35.00
C GLN A 26 -3.66 -3.18 34.43
N PRO A 27 -2.69 -2.26 34.56
CA PRO A 27 -2.79 -0.93 33.98
C PRO A 27 -2.75 -1.02 32.45
N PHE A 28 -3.82 -0.54 31.81
CA PHE A 28 -3.88 -0.35 30.36
C PHE A 28 -2.87 0.72 29.94
N PHE A 29 -1.74 0.30 29.37
CA PHE A 29 -0.90 1.18 28.56
C PHE A 29 -1.61 1.43 27.23
N LEU A 30 -2.18 2.63 27.08
CA LEU A 30 -2.66 3.12 25.80
C LEU A 30 -1.45 3.35 24.87
N PRO A 31 -1.44 2.78 23.65
CA PRO A 31 -0.38 3.07 22.69
C PRO A 31 -0.48 4.54 22.27
N HIS A 32 0.64 5.26 22.37
CA HIS A 32 0.80 6.60 21.83
C HIS A 32 0.44 6.60 20.34
N VAL A 33 -0.72 7.18 20.01
CA VAL A 33 -1.13 7.48 18.64
C VAL A 33 -0.31 8.69 18.19
N CYS A 34 0.70 8.45 17.36
CA CYS A 34 1.37 9.52 16.63
C CYS A 34 0.35 10.23 15.72
N PRO A 35 0.21 11.56 15.78
CA PRO A 35 -0.65 12.28 14.85
C PRO A 35 -0.11 12.15 13.43
N PRO A 36 -0.98 11.95 12.41
CA PRO A 36 -0.54 11.90 11.02
C PRO A 36 -0.02 13.27 10.56
N PRO A 37 0.98 13.31 9.67
CA PRO A 37 1.51 14.55 9.14
C PRO A 37 0.45 15.30 8.29
N PRO A 38 0.49 16.64 8.25
CA PRO A 38 -0.45 17.44 7.50
C PRO A 38 -0.32 17.21 6.00
N PHE A 39 -1.48 17.04 5.38
CA PHE A 39 -1.80 16.94 3.96
C PHE A 39 -0.75 17.58 3.02
N SER A 40 -0.10 16.73 2.22
CA SER A 40 0.58 17.14 1.00
C SER A 40 -0.45 17.44 -0.10
N LEU A 41 -0.31 18.62 -0.70
CA LEU A 41 -1.12 19.13 -1.80
C LEU A 41 -1.12 18.19 -3.02
N PRO A 42 -2.19 18.19 -3.83
CA PRO A 42 -2.28 17.33 -5.01
C PRO A 42 -1.31 17.78 -6.10
N PHE A 43 -0.37 16.91 -6.45
CA PHE A 43 0.42 17.05 -7.68
C PHE A 43 -0.50 16.98 -8.91
N PRO A 44 -0.32 17.84 -9.92
CA PRO A 44 -1.08 17.78 -11.15
C PRO A 44 -0.72 16.51 -11.93
N ARG A 45 -1.75 15.71 -12.26
CA ARG A 45 -1.67 14.61 -13.23
C ARG A 45 -1.32 15.16 -14.60
N LEU A 46 -0.09 14.93 -15.06
CA LEU A 46 0.24 15.02 -16.47
C LEU A 46 -0.28 13.77 -17.18
N THR A 47 -1.33 13.96 -17.98
CA THR A 47 -1.82 12.99 -18.96
C THR A 47 -0.83 12.90 -20.10
N VAL A 48 -0.20 11.73 -20.27
CA VAL A 48 0.64 11.43 -21.43
C VAL A 48 -0.28 11.03 -22.58
N SER A 49 -0.50 11.94 -23.52
CA SER A 49 -1.16 11.68 -24.80
C SER A 49 -0.13 11.14 -25.79
N ALA A 50 -0.42 9.99 -26.38
CA ALA A 50 0.33 9.42 -27.49
C ALA A 50 0.02 10.19 -28.79
N ALA A 51 1.05 10.73 -29.43
CA ALA A 51 1.07 11.15 -30.84
C ALA A 51 2.56 11.29 -31.26
N THR A 52 3.02 10.44 -32.17
CA THR A 52 3.22 10.76 -33.60
C THR A 52 4.62 11.34 -33.88
N THR A 53 5.31 10.60 -34.73
CA THR A 53 6.58 10.84 -35.41
C THR A 53 6.91 12.29 -35.78
N ARG A 54 8.16 12.71 -35.52
CA ARG A 54 8.90 13.63 -36.38
C ARG A 54 10.41 13.52 -36.14
N THR A 55 11.10 13.12 -37.20
CA THR A 55 12.53 13.33 -37.43
C THR A 55 12.87 14.80 -37.24
N LEU A 56 13.87 15.11 -36.41
CA LEU A 56 14.47 16.45 -36.38
C LEU A 56 15.99 16.38 -36.22
N THR A 57 16.59 17.13 -37.12
CA THR A 57 17.99 17.47 -37.33
C THR A 57 18.73 17.99 -36.10
N ARG A 58 19.98 17.54 -36.02
CA ARG A 58 21.10 17.99 -35.18
C ARG A 58 21.21 19.52 -35.08
N PRO A 59 21.24 20.13 -33.89
CA PRO A 59 21.55 21.55 -33.75
C PRO A 59 23.07 21.79 -33.77
N LYS A 60 23.45 22.82 -34.52
CA LYS A 60 24.71 23.55 -34.49
C LYS A 60 24.96 24.06 -33.06
N SER A 61 26.10 23.76 -32.47
CA SER A 61 26.54 24.40 -31.23
C SER A 61 27.01 25.82 -31.52
N GLU A 62 26.35 26.76 -30.86
CA GLU A 62 26.55 28.18 -30.94
C GLU A 62 27.86 28.63 -30.26
N HIS A 63 28.56 29.44 -31.05
CA HIS A 63 29.40 30.56 -30.66
C HIS A 63 29.06 31.17 -29.29
N TRP A 64 29.97 31.08 -28.32
CA TRP A 64 30.04 32.04 -27.22
C TRP A 64 31.10 33.08 -27.57
N SER A 65 30.63 34.30 -27.82
CA SER A 65 31.45 35.50 -27.96
C SER A 65 31.64 36.17 -26.60
N ALA A 66 32.86 36.67 -26.41
CA ALA A 66 33.22 37.95 -25.82
C ALA A 66 32.61 38.38 -24.47
N GLY A 67 33.45 38.32 -23.43
CA GLY A 67 33.57 39.37 -22.41
C GLY A 67 35.07 39.51 -22.14
N ASN A 68 35.79 40.49 -22.69
CA ASN A 68 35.81 41.92 -22.37
C ASN A 68 36.04 42.21 -20.87
N SER A 69 37.31 42.27 -20.46
CA SER A 69 37.74 43.00 -19.27
C SER A 69 39.08 43.69 -19.52
N LYS A 70 38.96 44.95 -19.95
CA LYS A 70 39.60 46.15 -19.40
C LYS A 70 41.09 46.07 -19.03
N ASN A 71 41.87 46.65 -19.94
CA ASN A 71 42.89 47.67 -19.69
C ASN A 71 43.01 48.14 -18.23
N ILE A 72 44.19 47.92 -17.65
CA ILE A 72 44.81 48.85 -16.72
C ILE A 72 46.12 49.27 -17.38
N GLY A 73 46.12 50.48 -17.94
CA GLY A 73 47.33 51.16 -18.35
C GLY A 73 48.11 51.61 -17.13
N LEU A 74 49.43 51.56 -17.24
CA LEU A 74 50.32 52.39 -16.43
C LEU A 74 51.28 53.09 -17.38
N ASP A 75 50.86 54.27 -17.81
CA ASP A 75 51.73 55.33 -18.31
C ASP A 75 52.73 55.71 -17.23
N GLN A 76 54.02 55.70 -17.54
CA GLN A 76 54.93 56.76 -17.08
C GLN A 76 55.89 57.14 -18.21
N ALA A 77 55.59 58.31 -18.76
CA ALA A 77 56.48 59.14 -19.55
C ALA A 77 57.51 59.86 -18.65
N SER A 78 58.46 60.55 -19.32
CA SER A 78 59.46 61.51 -18.81
C SER A 78 60.86 60.89 -18.61
N GLY A 79 61.94 61.40 -19.20
CA GLY A 79 62.12 62.66 -19.91
C GLY A 79 63.51 62.75 -20.57
N ARG A 80 63.56 63.58 -21.61
CA ARG A 80 64.78 64.13 -22.23
C ARG A 80 65.68 64.75 -21.18
N SER A 81 67.00 64.58 -21.32
CA SER A 81 67.90 65.72 -21.11
C SER A 81 69.20 65.55 -21.90
N GLN A 82 69.40 66.44 -22.87
CA GLN A 82 70.69 66.65 -23.53
C GLN A 82 71.58 67.48 -22.60
N ILE A 83 72.76 66.95 -22.23
CA ILE A 83 73.82 67.76 -21.63
C ILE A 83 75.11 67.56 -22.44
N LYS A 84 75.40 68.54 -23.30
CA LYS A 84 76.72 68.77 -23.90
C LYS A 84 77.64 69.32 -22.80
N ARG A 85 78.72 68.62 -22.45
CA ARG A 85 79.92 69.24 -21.84
C ARG A 85 81.21 68.63 -22.39
N LYS A 86 82.16 69.54 -22.63
CA LYS A 86 83.48 69.38 -23.26
C LYS A 86 84.53 68.87 -22.25
N ILE A 87 85.42 67.97 -22.72
CA ILE A 87 86.91 67.92 -22.57
C ILE A 87 87.46 67.74 -21.11
N PRO A 88 88.41 66.81 -20.82
CA PRO A 88 89.76 66.79 -21.41
C PRO A 88 90.42 65.46 -21.78
N LYS A 89 91.32 65.58 -22.77
CA LYS A 89 92.38 64.63 -23.15
C LYS A 89 93.37 64.47 -22.00
N GLN A 90 93.66 63.25 -21.57
CA GLN A 90 95.03 62.82 -21.22
C GLN A 90 95.13 61.31 -20.93
N ARG A 91 96.31 60.76 -21.24
CA ARG A 91 96.88 59.44 -20.85
C ARG A 91 96.31 58.19 -21.54
N LYS A 92 96.75 58.01 -22.79
CA LYS A 92 96.87 56.70 -23.46
C LYS A 92 98.06 55.96 -22.86
N THR A 93 97.83 54.73 -22.37
CA THR A 93 98.73 53.54 -22.33
C THR A 93 98.46 52.56 -21.17
N SER A 94 97.31 52.65 -20.46
CA SER A 94 96.89 51.63 -19.46
C SER A 94 95.45 51.11 -19.66
N ARG A 95 94.71 51.61 -20.66
CA ARG A 95 93.26 51.42 -20.85
C ARG A 95 92.86 50.14 -21.61
N GLN A 96 93.83 49.44 -22.19
CA GLN A 96 93.57 48.28 -23.06
C GLN A 96 93.52 46.97 -22.27
N GLU A 97 94.11 46.92 -21.07
CA GLU A 97 93.92 45.83 -20.11
C GLU A 97 92.57 45.94 -19.40
N GLU A 98 92.15 47.14 -18.97
CA GLU A 98 90.82 47.36 -18.36
C GLU A 98 89.66 46.98 -19.28
N ILE A 99 89.79 47.17 -20.60
CA ILE A 99 88.77 46.76 -21.59
C ILE A 99 88.73 45.23 -21.73
N ARG A 100 89.89 44.54 -21.65
CA ARG A 100 89.95 43.07 -21.70
C ARG A 100 89.38 42.44 -20.43
N ASP A 101 89.60 43.05 -19.27
CA ASP A 101 89.04 42.62 -18.00
C ASP A 101 87.52 42.82 -17.94
N LEU A 102 87.01 43.90 -18.54
CA LEU A 102 85.57 44.14 -18.70
C LEU A 102 84.91 43.11 -19.62
N ASP A 103 85.55 42.75 -20.75
CA ASP A 103 85.05 41.71 -21.65
C ASP A 103 85.02 40.33 -20.96
N ALA A 104 86.03 40.02 -20.14
CA ALA A 104 86.08 38.80 -19.35
C ALA A 104 84.98 38.76 -18.26
N LEU A 105 84.73 39.88 -17.58
CA LEU A 105 83.61 40.04 -16.63
C LEU A 105 82.26 39.87 -17.33
N TRP A 106 82.09 40.44 -18.52
CA TRP A 106 80.86 40.33 -19.29
C TRP A 106 80.59 38.88 -19.75
N LEU A 107 81.62 38.17 -20.21
CA LEU A 107 81.55 36.75 -20.52
C LEU A 107 81.15 35.91 -19.31
N LYS A 108 81.71 36.22 -18.13
CA LYS A 108 81.37 35.55 -16.88
C LYS A 108 79.92 35.81 -16.46
N ILE A 109 79.45 37.06 -16.54
CA ILE A 109 78.06 37.43 -16.28
C ILE A 109 77.13 36.69 -17.26
N LYS A 110 77.47 36.65 -18.55
CA LYS A 110 76.67 35.96 -19.57
C LYS A 110 76.57 34.46 -19.30
N GLU A 111 77.66 33.83 -18.85
CA GLU A 111 77.66 32.42 -18.48
C GLU A 111 76.86 32.16 -17.20
N GLU A 112 76.95 33.02 -16.17
CA GLU A 112 76.11 32.94 -14.97
C GLU A 112 74.62 33.11 -15.31
N PHE A 113 74.28 34.03 -16.22
CA PHE A 113 72.91 34.18 -16.73
C PHE A 113 72.44 32.93 -17.47
N ARG A 114 73.27 32.31 -18.31
CA ARG A 114 72.95 31.07 -19.02
C ARG A 114 72.76 29.90 -18.04
N GLN A 115 73.57 29.83 -17.00
CA GLN A 115 73.42 28.84 -15.92
C GLN A 115 72.13 29.08 -15.11
N ASN A 116 71.78 30.33 -14.82
CA ASN A 116 70.52 30.67 -14.15
C ASN A 116 69.30 30.36 -15.02
N GLU A 117 69.37 30.64 -16.33
CA GLU A 117 68.30 30.32 -17.28
C GLU A 117 68.06 28.81 -17.35
N THR A 118 69.12 28.02 -17.54
CA THR A 118 69.01 26.55 -17.54
C THR A 118 68.54 26.00 -16.19
N HIS A 119 68.93 26.61 -15.07
CA HIS A 119 68.43 26.23 -13.74
C HIS A 119 66.94 26.55 -13.57
N MET A 120 66.47 27.71 -14.03
CA MET A 120 65.07 28.11 -13.98
C MET A 120 64.20 27.24 -14.88
N GLU A 121 64.65 26.95 -16.10
CA GLU A 121 63.96 26.02 -17.01
C GLU A 121 63.83 24.63 -16.38
N LYS A 122 64.90 24.13 -15.74
CA LYS A 122 64.86 22.85 -15.03
C LYS A 122 63.86 22.87 -13.88
N LYS A 123 63.86 23.92 -13.04
CA LYS A 123 62.88 24.06 -11.94
C LYS A 123 61.44 24.20 -12.44
N LEU A 124 61.23 24.92 -13.54
CA LEU A 124 59.91 25.01 -14.18
C LEU A 124 59.45 23.65 -14.69
N GLY A 125 60.34 22.87 -15.32
CA GLY A 125 60.06 21.50 -15.76
C GLY A 125 59.72 20.57 -14.59
N GLU A 126 60.52 20.57 -13.52
CA GLU A 126 60.26 19.78 -12.31
C GLU A 126 58.93 20.18 -11.64
N MET A 127 58.64 21.48 -11.59
CA MET A 127 57.39 21.98 -11.03
C MET A 127 56.19 21.56 -11.90
N GLN A 128 56.30 21.68 -13.22
CA GLN A 128 55.26 21.25 -14.16
C GLN A 128 54.99 19.74 -14.04
N GLU A 129 56.03 18.91 -14.00
CA GLU A 129 55.89 17.46 -13.80
C GLU A 129 55.24 17.12 -12.45
N SER A 130 55.56 17.88 -11.40
CA SER A 130 54.92 17.71 -10.08
C SER A 130 53.43 18.09 -10.08
N PHE A 131 53.04 19.08 -10.89
CA PHE A 131 51.64 19.48 -11.04
C PHE A 131 50.88 18.47 -11.88
N ASP A 132 51.46 17.98 -12.97
CA ASP A 132 50.85 16.95 -13.82
C ASP A 132 50.57 15.67 -13.02
N LYS A 133 51.52 15.22 -12.20
CA LYS A 133 51.32 14.08 -11.28
C LYS A 133 50.17 14.30 -10.30
N LYS A 134 50.10 15.47 -9.67
CA LYS A 134 48.99 15.80 -8.74
C LYS A 134 47.64 15.86 -9.44
N ILE A 135 47.60 16.36 -10.68
CA ILE A 135 46.39 16.40 -11.49
C ILE A 135 45.95 14.98 -11.86
N GLU A 136 46.88 14.11 -12.28
CA GLU A 136 46.60 12.70 -12.56
C GLU A 136 46.07 11.97 -11.34
N ASP A 137 46.66 12.17 -10.16
CA ASP A 137 46.20 11.57 -8.90
C ASP A 137 44.77 12.01 -8.54
N VAL A 138 44.48 13.31 -8.61
CA VAL A 138 43.14 13.86 -8.33
C VAL A 138 42.11 13.36 -9.35
N ILE A 139 42.48 13.30 -10.64
CA ILE A 139 41.61 12.74 -11.69
C ILE A 139 41.35 11.24 -11.42
N GLY A 140 42.37 10.50 -11.00
CA GLY A 140 42.25 9.09 -10.63
C GLY A 140 41.28 8.88 -9.46
N GLU A 141 41.43 9.65 -8.39
CA GLU A 141 40.51 9.61 -7.25
C GLU A 141 39.07 10.00 -7.62
N MET A 142 38.90 11.07 -8.41
CA MET A 142 37.59 11.49 -8.89
C MET A 142 36.95 10.43 -9.77
N SER A 143 37.71 9.82 -10.68
CA SER A 143 37.24 8.73 -11.55
C SER A 143 36.75 7.53 -10.73
N ASN A 144 37.47 7.16 -9.68
CA ASN A 144 37.06 6.09 -8.77
C ASN A 144 35.77 6.45 -8.01
N LYS A 145 35.67 7.67 -7.46
CA LYS A 145 34.45 8.15 -6.78
C LYS A 145 33.24 8.16 -7.73
N ILE A 146 33.42 8.56 -8.99
CA ILE A 146 32.36 8.56 -10.01
C ILE A 146 31.89 7.13 -10.31
N LYS A 147 32.82 6.17 -10.44
CA LYS A 147 32.48 4.75 -10.63
C LYS A 147 31.67 4.20 -9.45
N ASP A 148 32.10 4.48 -8.22
CA ASP A 148 31.40 4.05 -7.00
C ASP A 148 30.00 4.64 -6.90
N LEU A 149 29.86 5.95 -7.17
CA LEU A 149 28.56 6.61 -7.20
C LEU A 149 27.64 6.03 -8.28
N THR A 150 28.19 5.66 -9.44
CA THR A 150 27.41 5.02 -10.52
C THR A 150 26.89 3.65 -10.09
N VAL A 151 27.71 2.83 -9.44
CA VAL A 151 27.29 1.51 -8.93
C VAL A 151 26.23 1.65 -7.84
N ARG A 152 26.43 2.57 -6.88
CA ARG A 152 25.45 2.85 -5.82
C ARG A 152 24.13 3.35 -6.40
N THR A 153 24.16 4.22 -7.41
CA THR A 153 22.95 4.74 -8.08
C THR A 153 22.17 3.62 -8.76
N LYS A 154 22.84 2.72 -9.49
CA LYS A 154 22.19 1.55 -10.11
C LYS A 154 21.54 0.63 -9.06
N SER A 155 22.25 0.36 -7.96
CA SER A 155 21.71 -0.45 -6.86
C SER A 155 20.46 0.18 -6.23
N LEU A 156 20.47 1.50 -6.03
CA LEU A 156 19.30 2.24 -5.54
C LEU A 156 18.13 2.18 -6.52
N GLU A 157 18.37 2.35 -7.82
CA GLU A 157 17.32 2.24 -8.86
C GLU A 157 16.66 0.85 -8.87
N ASP A 158 17.45 -0.21 -8.76
CA ASP A 158 16.94 -1.58 -8.74
C ASP A 158 16.15 -1.88 -7.46
N SER A 159 16.63 -1.39 -6.30
CA SER A 159 15.89 -1.49 -5.03
C SER A 159 14.56 -0.72 -5.10
N ASN A 160 14.53 0.46 -5.71
CA ASN A 160 13.33 1.26 -5.89
C ASN A 160 12.32 0.55 -6.81
N LYS A 161 12.79 -0.06 -7.92
CA LYS A 161 11.93 -0.90 -8.79
C LYS A 161 11.37 -2.13 -8.08
N LYS A 162 12.13 -2.72 -7.14
CA LYS A 162 11.64 -3.84 -6.32
C LYS A 162 10.55 -3.36 -5.35
N ILE A 163 10.79 -2.27 -4.62
CA ILE A 163 9.82 -1.66 -3.70
C ILE A 163 8.52 -1.29 -4.43
N GLN A 164 8.60 -0.72 -5.63
CA GLN A 164 7.41 -0.38 -6.41
C GLN A 164 6.57 -1.61 -6.80
N ARG A 165 7.21 -2.74 -7.11
CA ARG A 165 6.49 -4.00 -7.39
C ARG A 165 5.82 -4.53 -6.14
N GLU A 166 6.54 -4.59 -5.02
CA GLU A 166 6.00 -5.04 -3.73
C GLU A 166 4.84 -4.15 -3.28
N MET A 167 4.93 -2.83 -3.41
CA MET A 167 3.84 -1.90 -3.12
C MET A 167 2.60 -2.15 -3.99
N LYS A 168 2.77 -2.53 -5.26
CA LYS A 168 1.64 -2.85 -6.15
C LYS A 168 0.94 -4.12 -5.73
N ASP A 169 1.68 -5.13 -5.32
CA ASP A 169 1.12 -6.41 -4.86
C ASP A 169 0.44 -6.25 -3.50
N GLN A 170 1.04 -5.52 -2.56
CA GLN A 170 0.40 -5.15 -1.30
C GLN A 170 -0.91 -4.38 -1.51
N ARG A 171 -0.96 -3.42 -2.46
CA ARG A 171 -2.21 -2.70 -2.80
C ARG A 171 -3.31 -3.64 -3.29
N ARG A 172 -2.96 -4.68 -4.06
CA ARG A 172 -3.92 -5.68 -4.53
C ARG A 172 -4.42 -6.55 -3.38
N GLU A 173 -3.53 -6.96 -2.48
CA GLU A 173 -3.90 -7.74 -1.29
C GLU A 173 -4.81 -6.95 -0.34
N VAL A 174 -4.46 -5.70 -0.05
CA VAL A 174 -5.31 -4.80 0.74
C VAL A 174 -6.70 -4.64 0.09
N GLY A 175 -6.77 -4.55 -1.24
CA GLY A 175 -8.03 -4.53 -1.97
C GLY A 175 -8.89 -5.79 -1.72
N LYS A 176 -8.29 -6.98 -1.85
CA LYS A 176 -8.96 -8.25 -1.57
C LYS A 176 -9.41 -8.37 -0.11
N ILE A 177 -8.58 -7.95 0.83
CA ILE A 177 -8.90 -7.99 2.26
C ILE A 177 -10.08 -7.07 2.56
N LYS A 178 -10.11 -5.85 2.01
CA LYS A 178 -11.26 -4.94 2.20
C LYS A 178 -12.55 -5.52 1.64
N GLU A 179 -12.52 -6.10 0.45
CA GLU A 179 -13.67 -6.77 -0.14
C GLU A 179 -14.15 -7.94 0.75
N ASN A 180 -13.22 -8.75 1.27
CA ASN A 180 -13.55 -9.83 2.20
C ASN A 180 -14.16 -9.32 3.52
N ILE A 181 -13.65 -8.22 4.09
CA ILE A 181 -14.19 -7.61 5.32
C ILE A 181 -15.60 -7.07 5.09
N GLU A 182 -15.82 -6.32 4.02
CA GLU A 182 -17.15 -5.84 3.66
C GLU A 182 -18.14 -6.98 3.43
N GLU A 183 -17.66 -8.09 2.87
CA GLU A 183 -18.47 -9.30 2.71
C GLU A 183 -18.79 -9.98 4.04
N LEU A 184 -17.82 -10.08 4.95
CA LEU A 184 -18.03 -10.64 6.28
C LEU A 184 -19.04 -9.82 7.07
N ASN A 185 -18.94 -8.48 7.04
CA ASN A 185 -19.89 -7.59 7.69
C ASN A 185 -21.31 -7.78 7.12
N LYS A 186 -21.46 -7.79 5.79
CA LYS A 186 -22.76 -8.08 5.14
C LYS A 186 -23.31 -9.45 5.52
N SER A 187 -22.44 -10.45 5.67
CA SER A 187 -22.84 -11.80 6.07
C SER A 187 -23.30 -11.83 7.51
N GLN A 188 -22.65 -11.09 8.40
CA GLN A 188 -23.02 -10.93 9.80
C GLN A 188 -24.38 -10.24 9.95
N ASP A 189 -24.61 -9.15 9.22
CA ASP A 189 -25.91 -8.46 9.21
C ASP A 189 -27.04 -9.40 8.73
N GLN A 190 -26.76 -10.24 7.73
CA GLN A 190 -27.72 -11.22 7.23
C GLN A 190 -28.01 -12.36 8.22
N GLN A 191 -27.15 -12.61 9.21
CA GLN A 191 -27.42 -13.61 10.25
C GLN A 191 -28.60 -13.20 11.13
N LEU A 192 -28.91 -11.92 11.24
CA LEU A 192 -30.04 -11.47 12.05
C LEU A 192 -31.36 -11.46 11.27
N ASN A 193 -31.33 -11.79 9.98
CA ASN A 193 -32.46 -11.59 9.08
C ASN A 193 -33.25 -12.88 8.87
N LEU A 194 -34.58 -12.77 8.88
CA LEU A 194 -35.49 -13.83 8.45
C LEU A 194 -36.38 -13.35 7.30
N LYS A 195 -36.64 -14.25 6.36
CA LYS A 195 -37.56 -14.06 5.25
C LYS A 195 -38.88 -14.78 5.52
N PHE A 196 -39.96 -14.04 5.47
CA PHE A 196 -41.32 -14.54 5.61
C PHE A 196 -42.02 -14.53 4.26
N ARG A 197 -42.44 -15.71 3.79
CA ARG A 197 -43.15 -15.89 2.52
C ARG A 197 -44.61 -16.19 2.75
N GLY A 198 -45.47 -15.55 1.96
CA GLY A 198 -46.92 -15.78 1.96
C GLY A 198 -47.75 -14.72 2.70
N ILE A 199 -47.12 -13.64 3.16
CA ILE A 199 -47.81 -12.53 3.82
C ILE A 199 -48.58 -11.73 2.76
N GLY A 200 -49.91 -11.60 2.93
CA GLY A 200 -50.77 -10.83 2.04
C GLY A 200 -50.28 -9.39 1.86
N GLU A 201 -50.48 -8.81 0.68
CA GLU A 201 -50.12 -7.43 0.38
C GLU A 201 -51.32 -6.51 0.60
N VAL A 202 -51.21 -5.58 1.54
CA VAL A 202 -52.15 -4.48 1.71
C VAL A 202 -51.44 -3.16 1.37
N ARG A 203 -52.15 -2.21 0.75
CA ARG A 203 -51.59 -0.90 0.44
C ARG A 203 -51.34 -0.13 1.75
N ASP A 204 -50.18 0.50 1.84
CA ASP A 204 -49.77 1.32 2.99
C ASP A 204 -49.79 0.59 4.34
N GLU A 205 -49.49 -0.70 4.31
CA GLU A 205 -49.44 -1.56 5.50
C GLU A 205 -48.16 -1.32 6.32
N ASP A 206 -48.33 -1.14 7.64
CA ASP A 206 -47.22 -1.24 8.58
C ASP A 206 -46.82 -2.70 8.81
N ILE A 207 -45.88 -3.16 8.00
CA ILE A 207 -45.33 -4.52 8.06
C ILE A 207 -44.69 -4.78 9.42
N LYS A 208 -44.04 -3.78 10.03
CA LYS A 208 -43.38 -3.95 11.33
C LYS A 208 -44.41 -4.16 12.42
N GLY A 209 -45.45 -3.33 12.47
CA GLY A 209 -46.56 -3.50 13.42
C GLY A 209 -47.28 -4.83 13.25
N LYS A 210 -47.59 -5.24 12.02
CA LYS A 210 -48.23 -6.53 11.75
C LYS A 210 -47.37 -7.71 12.18
N MET A 211 -46.10 -7.72 11.81
CA MET A 211 -45.18 -8.80 12.20
C MET A 211 -45.01 -8.88 13.71
N THR A 212 -44.97 -7.74 14.40
CA THR A 212 -44.88 -7.67 15.86
C THR A 212 -46.07 -8.36 16.53
N LYS A 213 -47.29 -8.00 16.13
CA LYS A 213 -48.53 -8.58 16.69
C LYS A 213 -48.64 -10.07 16.44
N GLU A 214 -48.39 -10.50 15.21
CA GLU A 214 -48.49 -11.92 14.82
C GLU A 214 -47.42 -12.77 15.50
N LEU A 215 -46.17 -12.28 15.61
CA LEU A 215 -45.11 -12.98 16.33
C LEU A 215 -45.35 -13.02 17.84
N ALA A 216 -45.84 -11.92 18.44
CA ALA A 216 -46.17 -11.87 19.87
C ALA A 216 -47.25 -12.91 20.23
N ARG A 217 -48.35 -12.94 19.46
CA ARG A 217 -49.41 -13.95 19.62
C ARG A 217 -48.89 -15.37 19.42
N TRP A 218 -48.07 -15.59 18.39
CA TRP A 218 -47.58 -16.92 18.05
C TRP A 218 -46.59 -17.48 19.08
N LEU A 219 -45.70 -16.63 19.62
CA LEU A 219 -44.71 -16.97 20.64
C LEU A 219 -45.24 -16.89 22.08
N ALA A 220 -46.48 -16.41 22.26
CA ALA A 220 -47.07 -16.09 23.57
C ALA A 220 -46.20 -15.12 24.41
N LEU A 221 -45.68 -14.08 23.75
CA LEU A 221 -44.90 -13.01 24.38
C LEU A 221 -45.68 -11.68 24.35
N ARG A 222 -45.25 -10.71 25.15
CA ARG A 222 -45.81 -9.35 25.10
C ARG A 222 -45.43 -8.64 23.80
N GLU A 223 -46.34 -7.84 23.25
CA GLU A 223 -46.08 -7.08 22.03
C GLU A 223 -44.88 -6.14 22.18
N ASP A 224 -44.71 -5.52 23.36
CA ASP A 224 -43.62 -4.60 23.67
C ASP A 224 -42.23 -5.28 23.57
N GLU A 225 -42.11 -6.51 24.09
CA GLU A 225 -40.87 -7.28 24.06
C GLU A 225 -40.48 -7.61 22.61
N VAL A 226 -41.45 -8.07 21.81
CA VAL A 226 -41.22 -8.39 20.40
C VAL A 226 -40.89 -7.12 19.61
N ALA A 227 -41.57 -6.01 19.87
CA ALA A 227 -41.32 -4.73 19.21
C ALA A 227 -39.89 -4.22 19.44
N GLN A 228 -39.37 -4.39 20.66
CA GLN A 228 -37.99 -4.03 21.00
C GLN A 228 -36.96 -4.92 20.30
N THR A 229 -37.30 -6.20 20.06
CA THR A 229 -36.40 -7.12 19.35
C THR A 229 -36.38 -6.91 17.84
N ILE A 230 -37.45 -6.39 17.24
CA ILE A 230 -37.52 -6.13 15.79
C ILE A 230 -36.94 -4.75 15.50
N GLU A 231 -35.80 -4.74 14.81
CA GLU A 231 -35.18 -3.50 14.37
C GLU A 231 -35.97 -2.88 13.22
N ASN A 232 -36.13 -3.64 12.13
CA ASN A 232 -36.79 -3.18 10.92
C ASN A 232 -37.52 -4.34 10.23
N ALA A 233 -38.59 -4.02 9.49
CA ALA A 233 -39.32 -4.99 8.70
C ALA A 233 -39.82 -4.31 7.41
N PHE A 234 -39.52 -4.92 6.26
CA PHE A 234 -39.93 -4.37 4.97
C PHE A 234 -40.16 -5.46 3.94
N ARG A 235 -40.93 -5.13 2.90
CA ARG A 235 -41.18 -6.06 1.79
C ARG A 235 -40.07 -5.97 0.75
N ILE A 236 -39.56 -7.13 0.34
CA ILE A 236 -38.59 -7.21 -0.76
C ILE A 236 -39.36 -7.06 -2.07
N LYS A 237 -39.11 -5.97 -2.79
CA LYS A 237 -39.67 -5.75 -4.12
C LYS A 237 -39.09 -6.79 -5.10
N ILE A 238 -39.90 -7.77 -5.49
CA ILE A 238 -39.55 -8.70 -6.55
C ILE A 238 -39.54 -7.93 -7.88
N ARG A 239 -38.54 -8.17 -8.72
CA ARG A 239 -38.42 -7.47 -10.01
C ARG A 239 -39.70 -7.68 -10.85
N PRO A 240 -40.30 -6.62 -11.41
CA PRO A 240 -41.61 -6.68 -12.05
C PRO A 240 -41.66 -7.60 -13.27
N LYS A 241 -40.52 -7.87 -13.92
CA LYS A 241 -40.45 -8.77 -15.09
C LYS A 241 -40.93 -10.20 -14.79
N GLN A 242 -40.79 -10.68 -13.56
CA GLN A 242 -41.19 -12.05 -13.18
C GLN A 242 -42.63 -12.13 -12.63
N ASN A 243 -43.20 -11.01 -12.18
CA ASN A 243 -44.48 -10.98 -11.47
C ASN A 243 -45.69 -10.62 -12.34
N LYS A 244 -45.50 -10.21 -13.60
CA LYS A 244 -46.63 -9.86 -14.50
C LYS A 244 -47.61 -11.02 -14.71
N GLN A 245 -47.15 -12.27 -14.55
CA GLN A 245 -47.96 -13.46 -14.82
C GLN A 245 -48.59 -14.08 -13.56
N LYS A 246 -48.06 -13.81 -12.36
CA LYS A 246 -48.55 -14.41 -11.12
C LYS A 246 -48.60 -13.33 -10.04
N LYS A 247 -49.79 -13.03 -9.53
CA LYS A 247 -50.02 -12.10 -8.41
C LYS A 247 -49.54 -12.72 -7.08
N ILE A 248 -48.25 -13.04 -6.99
CA ILE A 248 -47.64 -13.62 -5.80
C ILE A 248 -47.18 -12.47 -4.91
N PRO A 249 -47.57 -12.47 -3.62
CA PRO A 249 -47.10 -11.45 -2.69
C PRO A 249 -45.58 -11.55 -2.51
N GLY A 250 -44.90 -10.40 -2.45
CA GLY A 250 -43.46 -10.32 -2.20
C GLY A 250 -43.08 -10.86 -0.82
N ASP A 251 -41.86 -11.39 -0.69
CA ASP A 251 -41.34 -11.86 0.59
C ASP A 251 -41.11 -10.67 1.54
N CYS A 252 -41.39 -10.83 2.84
CA CYS A 252 -41.08 -9.84 3.87
C CYS A 252 -39.75 -10.18 4.54
N LEU A 253 -38.84 -9.22 4.64
CA LEU A 253 -37.60 -9.34 5.39
C LEU A 253 -37.77 -8.68 6.75
N VAL A 254 -37.50 -9.41 7.81
CA VAL A 254 -37.50 -8.90 9.18
C VAL A 254 -36.09 -9.00 9.74
N ILE A 255 -35.60 -7.88 10.24
CA ILE A 255 -34.28 -7.71 10.84
C ILE A 255 -34.46 -7.66 12.35
N PHE A 256 -33.83 -8.60 13.06
CA PHE A 256 -33.88 -8.69 14.51
C PHE A 256 -32.64 -8.07 15.15
N ARG A 257 -32.76 -7.47 16.32
CA ARG A 257 -31.61 -6.99 17.11
C ARG A 257 -30.84 -8.12 17.79
N SER A 258 -31.53 -9.20 18.15
CA SER A 258 -30.96 -10.34 18.88
C SER A 258 -30.99 -11.63 18.07
N ILE A 259 -29.84 -12.29 17.98
CA ILE A 259 -29.70 -13.61 17.37
C ILE A 259 -30.48 -14.70 18.12
N GLU A 260 -30.66 -14.53 19.44
CA GLU A 260 -31.39 -15.47 20.28
C GLU A 260 -32.87 -15.50 19.90
N MET A 261 -33.48 -14.32 19.74
CA MET A 261 -34.87 -14.20 19.29
C MET A 261 -35.04 -14.82 17.89
N ARG A 262 -34.12 -14.53 16.96
CA ARG A 262 -34.10 -15.12 15.63
C ARG A 262 -34.05 -16.65 15.69
N ASN A 263 -33.17 -17.21 16.53
CA ASN A 263 -33.02 -18.66 16.68
C ASN A 263 -34.23 -19.31 17.36
N ARG A 264 -34.83 -18.63 18.34
CA ARG A 264 -36.09 -19.05 18.97
C ARG A 264 -37.20 -19.16 17.94
N ILE A 265 -37.42 -18.12 17.13
CA ILE A 265 -38.41 -18.11 16.04
C ILE A 265 -38.19 -19.29 15.08
N LEU A 266 -36.94 -19.54 14.69
CA LEU A 266 -36.63 -20.67 13.80
C LEU A 266 -36.92 -22.01 14.46
N LYS A 267 -36.59 -22.19 15.74
CA LYS A 267 -36.86 -23.42 16.50
C LYS A 267 -38.37 -23.67 16.60
N GLU A 268 -39.13 -22.65 16.98
CA GLU A 268 -40.59 -22.70 17.05
C GLU A 268 -41.22 -22.96 15.68
N SER A 269 -40.64 -22.42 14.61
CA SER A 269 -41.13 -22.64 13.24
C SER A 269 -41.05 -24.10 12.78
N TYR A 270 -40.14 -24.90 13.37
CA TYR A 270 -40.08 -26.34 13.11
C TYR A 270 -41.17 -27.10 13.88
N GLN A 271 -41.62 -26.58 15.02
CA GLN A 271 -42.62 -27.23 15.88
C GLN A 271 -44.04 -26.85 15.50
N LYS A 272 -44.27 -25.56 15.24
CA LYS A 272 -45.59 -24.97 14.96
C LYS A 272 -45.52 -24.11 13.70
N LYS A 273 -46.50 -24.24 12.81
CA LYS A 273 -46.62 -23.34 11.65
C LYS A 273 -47.19 -22.00 12.09
N LEU A 274 -46.58 -20.91 11.63
CA LEU A 274 -47.14 -19.57 11.77
C LEU A 274 -48.28 -19.40 10.76
N ILE A 275 -49.47 -19.01 11.24
CA ILE A 275 -50.65 -18.78 10.41
C ILE A 275 -51.04 -17.31 10.55
N ILE A 276 -50.99 -16.56 9.46
CA ILE A 276 -51.40 -15.14 9.40
C ILE A 276 -52.56 -15.04 8.42
N ASP A 277 -53.65 -14.40 8.82
CA ASP A 277 -54.85 -14.22 7.99
C ASP A 277 -55.38 -15.56 7.41
N GLY A 278 -55.31 -16.63 8.21
CA GLY A 278 -55.72 -17.99 7.81
C GLY A 278 -54.78 -18.69 6.82
N ARG A 279 -53.62 -18.10 6.48
CA ARG A 279 -52.65 -18.68 5.55
C ARG A 279 -51.37 -19.10 6.27
N PRO A 280 -50.82 -20.29 5.99
CA PRO A 280 -49.55 -20.72 6.56
C PRO A 280 -48.39 -19.93 5.95
N ILE A 281 -47.56 -19.35 6.80
CA ILE A 281 -46.38 -18.59 6.42
C ILE A 281 -45.15 -19.49 6.50
N ILE A 282 -44.27 -19.37 5.50
CA ILE A 282 -43.00 -20.10 5.49
C ILE A 282 -41.88 -19.16 5.89
N ILE A 283 -41.12 -19.55 6.90
CA ILE A 283 -40.00 -18.78 7.44
C ILE A 283 -38.69 -19.38 6.92
N PHE A 284 -37.87 -18.54 6.29
CA PHE A 284 -36.56 -18.91 5.78
C PHE A 284 -35.47 -18.08 6.46
N LYS A 285 -34.32 -18.71 6.68
CA LYS A 285 -33.08 -17.99 6.96
C LYS A 285 -32.68 -17.18 5.75
N GLU A 286 -32.22 -15.95 5.94
CA GLU A 286 -31.61 -15.22 4.83
C GLU A 286 -30.25 -15.84 4.50
N ILE A 287 -30.03 -16.14 3.21
CA ILE A 287 -28.78 -16.74 2.73
C ILE A 287 -28.17 -15.81 1.69
N PRO A 288 -26.91 -15.36 1.87
CA PRO A 288 -26.22 -14.54 0.90
C PRO A 288 -26.24 -15.16 -0.50
N ILE A 289 -26.45 -14.32 -1.52
CA ILE A 289 -26.54 -14.76 -2.93
C ILE A 289 -25.27 -15.51 -3.35
N ARG A 290 -24.08 -15.14 -2.85
CA ARG A 290 -22.83 -15.85 -3.14
C ARG A 290 -22.88 -17.30 -2.68
N LEU A 291 -23.39 -17.55 -1.47
CA LEU A 291 -23.55 -18.92 -0.96
C LEU A 291 -24.58 -19.69 -1.79
N LEU A 292 -25.66 -19.03 -2.23
CA LEU A 292 -26.62 -19.66 -3.15
C LEU A 292 -25.98 -20.06 -4.49
N ARG A 293 -25.11 -19.22 -5.05
CA ARG A 293 -24.34 -19.53 -6.27
C ARG A 293 -23.37 -20.68 -6.06
N LYS A 294 -22.66 -20.73 -4.92
CA LYS A 294 -21.78 -21.86 -4.59
C LYS A 294 -22.57 -23.18 -4.46
N ARG A 295 -23.73 -23.14 -3.80
CA ARG A 295 -24.64 -24.29 -3.67
C ARG A 295 -25.17 -24.80 -4.98
N GLU A 296 -25.20 -23.97 -6.02
CA GLU A 296 -25.62 -24.36 -7.37
C GLU A 296 -24.74 -25.49 -7.95
N GLY A 297 -23.43 -25.47 -7.66
CA GLY A 297 -22.50 -26.53 -8.08
C GLY A 297 -22.80 -27.89 -7.46
N TYR A 298 -23.40 -27.92 -6.26
CA TYR A 298 -23.74 -29.16 -5.57
C TYR A 298 -25.14 -29.70 -5.91
N LYS A 299 -25.92 -29.02 -6.76
CA LYS A 299 -27.30 -29.43 -7.11
C LYS A 299 -27.37 -30.87 -7.63
N GLN A 300 -26.39 -31.28 -8.43
CA GLN A 300 -26.33 -32.64 -8.98
C GLN A 300 -26.19 -33.69 -7.86
N ILE A 301 -25.26 -33.48 -6.93
CA ILE A 301 -25.03 -34.38 -5.78
C ILE A 301 -26.28 -34.43 -4.90
N VAL A 302 -26.87 -33.28 -4.59
CA VAL A 302 -28.12 -33.19 -3.80
C VAL A 302 -29.26 -33.96 -4.45
N ASN A 303 -29.38 -33.87 -5.78
CA ASN A 303 -30.40 -34.60 -6.52
C ASN A 303 -30.15 -36.11 -6.46
N THR A 304 -28.91 -36.56 -6.56
CA THR A 304 -28.55 -37.98 -6.40
C THR A 304 -28.83 -38.49 -4.98
N LEU A 305 -28.42 -37.74 -3.95
CA LEU A 305 -28.72 -38.08 -2.55
C LEU A 305 -30.23 -38.17 -2.31
N ARG A 306 -31.00 -37.22 -2.84
CA ARG A 306 -32.47 -37.22 -2.73
C ARG A 306 -33.11 -38.41 -3.45
N LYS A 307 -32.65 -38.76 -4.66
CA LYS A 307 -33.12 -39.94 -5.40
C LYS A 307 -32.88 -41.25 -4.64
N ASN A 308 -31.77 -41.33 -3.91
CA ASN A 308 -31.42 -42.47 -3.09
C ASN A 308 -32.07 -42.46 -1.69
N GLY A 309 -32.92 -41.47 -1.38
CA GLY A 309 -33.54 -41.35 -0.06
C GLY A 309 -32.56 -41.00 1.08
N ILE A 310 -31.36 -40.52 0.75
CA ILE A 310 -30.33 -40.15 1.74
C ILE A 310 -30.63 -38.73 2.25
N GLN A 311 -30.80 -38.62 3.56
CA GLN A 311 -30.95 -37.33 4.23
C GLN A 311 -29.63 -36.56 4.16
N HIS A 312 -29.70 -35.30 3.73
CA HIS A 312 -28.57 -34.40 3.64
C HIS A 312 -28.89 -33.09 4.35
N ARG A 313 -27.85 -32.43 4.85
CA ARG A 313 -27.91 -31.12 5.50
C ARG A 313 -26.89 -30.21 4.85
N TRP A 314 -27.28 -28.97 4.61
CA TRP A 314 -26.36 -27.93 4.16
C TRP A 314 -25.54 -27.43 5.34
N GLU A 315 -24.21 -27.51 5.21
CA GLU A 315 -23.29 -26.93 6.18
C GLU A 315 -23.03 -25.46 5.86
N PHE A 316 -22.70 -24.68 6.89
CA PHE A 316 -22.31 -23.28 6.74
C PHE A 316 -20.80 -23.16 6.97
N PRO A 317 -20.07 -22.38 6.16
CA PRO A 317 -20.54 -21.55 5.03
C PRO A 317 -20.78 -22.33 3.73
N GLU A 318 -20.08 -23.45 3.52
CA GLU A 318 -20.13 -24.26 2.31
C GLU A 318 -19.99 -25.76 2.66
N GLY A 319 -20.66 -26.62 1.90
CA GLY A 319 -20.61 -28.07 2.08
C GLY A 319 -21.97 -28.74 2.26
N ILE A 320 -21.97 -30.06 2.12
CA ILE A 320 -23.12 -30.94 2.35
C ILE A 320 -22.65 -32.05 3.27
N SER A 321 -23.31 -32.22 4.41
CA SER A 321 -23.18 -33.40 5.25
C SER A 321 -24.36 -34.33 4.98
N PHE A 322 -24.10 -35.63 4.97
CA PHE A 322 -25.13 -36.65 4.81
C PHE A 322 -24.76 -37.86 5.66
N SER A 323 -25.76 -38.51 6.25
CA SER A 323 -25.56 -39.73 7.04
C SER A 323 -25.95 -40.93 6.19
N THR A 324 -25.00 -41.81 5.90
CA THR A 324 -25.31 -43.13 5.35
C THR A 324 -25.56 -44.08 6.51
N ARG A 325 -26.75 -44.69 6.57
CA ARG A 325 -26.90 -45.89 7.40
C ARG A 325 -26.12 -46.99 6.68
N LYS A 326 -25.01 -47.45 7.26
CA LYS A 326 -24.39 -48.70 6.80
C LYS A 326 -25.48 -49.76 6.91
N LYS A 327 -25.88 -50.30 5.76
CA LYS A 327 -26.76 -51.45 5.74
C LYS A 327 -25.86 -52.60 6.21
N ASP A 328 -25.95 -52.94 7.49
CA ASP A 328 -25.32 -54.15 7.99
C ASP A 328 -25.93 -55.31 7.21
N SER A 329 -25.18 -55.79 6.22
CA SER A 329 -25.50 -56.99 5.46
C SER A 329 -25.34 -58.16 6.42
N ARG A 330 -26.44 -58.50 7.11
CA ARG A 330 -26.63 -59.81 7.72
C ARG A 330 -27.09 -60.79 6.67
#